data_AF-A0A1V6QVQ9-F1
#
_entry.id   AF-A0A1V6QVQ9-F1
#
_cell.length_a   1.000
_cell.length_b   1.000
_cell.length_c   1.000
_cell.angle_alpha   90.00
_cell.angle_beta   90.00
_cell.angle_gamma   90.00
#
_symmetry.space_group_name_H-M   'P 1'
#
loop_
_entity.id
_entity.type
_entity.pdbx_description
1 polymer ?
#
loop_
_entity_poly.entity_id
_entity_poly.type
_entity_poly.pdbx_seq_one_letter_code
_entity_poly.pdbx_strand_id
1 'polypeptide(L)'
;MHLKSVVAAFFALTLSGVAHAEEDSPGAVNPEYSLPISYGKCYHLVNHNHEYIGHDATGFGNLKFGRRANAAVLKVCANMYMCTSNNPSEVVQAGHEWYLYDTQGSGVSNGGAFIAAFKGSTLCPAFSGGQNFVVFRGANERASYSDSAIRLYAHDSTMPPTTGLHIFPGLDFIYTQFNSQEGVLLDFEEVNCPPSF
;
A
#
# COMPACT_ATOMS: atom_id res chain seq x y z
N MET A 1 -76.77 -3.75 4.54
CA MET A 1 -75.30 -3.70 4.39
C MET A 1 -74.79 -2.64 5.36
N HIS A 2 -74.43 -2.97 6.61
CA HIS A 2 -73.07 -3.36 7.07
C HIS A 2 -72.01 -2.36 6.57
N LEU A 3 -71.26 -1.57 7.36
CA LEU A 3 -70.50 -1.80 8.61
C LEU A 3 -70.22 -0.41 9.27
N LYS A 4 -70.49 -0.21 10.57
CA LYS A 4 -69.55 -0.12 11.73
C LYS A 4 -68.52 1.04 11.76
N SER A 5 -68.56 1.75 12.90
CA SER A 5 -67.65 2.76 13.46
C SER A 5 -66.16 2.43 13.38
N VAL A 6 -65.29 3.44 13.55
CA VAL A 6 -64.48 3.67 14.78
C VAL A 6 -63.62 4.94 14.60
N VAL A 7 -63.63 5.79 15.63
CA VAL A 7 -62.69 6.90 15.85
C VAL A 7 -61.38 6.32 16.38
N ALA A 8 -60.24 6.77 15.85
CA ALA A 8 -58.95 6.62 16.53
C ALA A 8 -58.08 7.85 16.23
N ALA A 9 -57.86 8.66 17.27
CA ALA A 9 -56.76 9.60 17.33
C ALA A 9 -55.55 8.87 17.92
N PHE A 10 -54.36 9.05 17.33
CA PHE A 10 -53.10 8.76 18.00
C PHE A 10 -52.16 9.96 17.90
N PHE A 11 -51.62 10.28 19.07
CA PHE A 11 -50.70 11.35 19.36
C PHE A 11 -49.29 11.11 18.80
N ALA A 12 -48.57 12.22 18.69
CA ALA A 12 -47.18 12.41 18.29
C ALA A 12 -46.15 11.41 18.82
N LEU A 13 -45.03 11.29 18.10
CA LEU A 13 -43.70 11.26 18.71
C LEU A 13 -42.66 11.79 17.71
N THR A 14 -41.91 12.76 18.22
CA THR A 14 -40.82 13.53 17.61
C THR A 14 -39.71 12.62 17.07
N LEU A 15 -39.33 12.78 15.80
CA LEU A 15 -38.00 12.35 15.35
C LEU A 15 -36.97 13.32 15.92
N SER A 16 -36.51 13.05 17.14
CA SER A 16 -35.19 13.47 17.57
C SER A 16 -34.18 12.66 16.78
N GLY A 17 -33.78 13.19 15.63
CA GLY A 17 -32.55 12.77 14.97
C GLY A 17 -31.40 13.10 15.91
N VAL A 18 -30.96 12.11 16.67
CA VAL A 18 -29.70 12.18 17.39
C VAL A 18 -28.62 12.18 16.31
N ALA A 19 -28.17 13.37 15.93
CA ALA A 19 -26.89 13.52 15.28
C ALA A 19 -25.87 13.02 16.32
N HIS A 20 -25.41 11.79 16.17
CA HIS A 20 -24.17 11.37 16.80
C HIS A 20 -23.07 12.22 16.17
N ALA A 21 -22.79 13.37 16.80
CA ALA A 21 -21.51 14.03 16.65
C ALA A 21 -20.48 13.03 17.15
N GLU A 22 -19.79 12.40 16.21
CA GLU A 22 -18.62 11.59 16.49
C GLU A 22 -17.60 12.53 17.13
N GLU A 23 -17.38 12.30 18.42
CA GLU A 23 -16.47 13.07 19.25
C GLU A 23 -15.06 12.82 18.72
N ASP A 24 -14.49 13.83 18.06
CA ASP A 24 -13.15 13.85 17.50
C ASP A 24 -12.13 13.70 18.64
N SER A 25 -11.84 12.44 18.98
CA SER A 25 -10.84 12.09 19.97
C SER A 25 -9.48 12.48 19.40
N PRO A 26 -8.71 13.37 20.05
CA PRO A 26 -7.39 13.73 19.57
C PRO A 26 -6.49 12.49 19.66
N GLY A 27 -6.26 11.84 18.51
CA GLY A 27 -5.58 10.56 18.38
C GLY A 27 -6.37 9.46 17.64
N ALA A 28 -7.63 9.70 17.28
CA ALA A 28 -8.36 8.82 16.36
C ALA A 28 -7.76 8.94 14.96
N VAL A 29 -7.19 7.84 14.47
CA VAL A 29 -6.68 7.72 13.11
C VAL A 29 -7.87 7.84 12.17
N ASN A 30 -8.00 8.97 11.45
CA ASN A 30 -9.08 9.14 10.50
C ASN A 30 -8.86 8.15 9.34
N PRO A 31 -9.74 7.13 9.18
CA PRO A 31 -9.56 6.07 8.18
C PRO A 31 -9.64 6.58 6.74
N GLU A 32 -10.18 7.78 6.51
CA GLU A 32 -10.19 8.42 5.19
C GLU A 32 -8.78 8.86 4.77
N TYR A 33 -7.95 9.29 5.73
CA TYR A 33 -6.62 9.86 5.47
C TYR A 33 -5.47 8.94 5.89
N SER A 34 -5.76 7.79 6.47
CA SER A 34 -4.75 6.85 6.98
C SER A 34 -4.83 5.52 6.25
N LEU A 35 -3.70 5.04 5.74
CA LEU A 35 -3.60 3.75 5.08
C LEU A 35 -3.55 2.62 6.12
N PRO A 36 -4.03 1.40 5.80
CA PRO A 36 -3.96 0.23 6.69
C PRO A 36 -2.54 -0.38 6.78
N ILE A 37 -1.51 0.47 6.82
CA ILE A 37 -0.10 0.10 6.94
C ILE A 37 0.60 1.04 7.93
N SER A 38 1.68 0.57 8.55
CA SER A 38 2.45 1.34 9.51
C SER A 38 3.93 1.35 9.17
N TYR A 39 4.60 2.45 9.48
CA TYR A 39 6.05 2.52 9.33
C TYR A 39 6.73 1.44 10.17
N GLY A 40 7.80 0.88 9.60
CA GLY A 40 8.65 -0.22 10.04
C GLY A 40 7.98 -1.56 10.32
N LYS A 41 6.71 -1.73 9.94
CA LYS A 41 6.09 -3.05 9.77
C LYS A 41 6.47 -3.63 8.41
N CYS A 42 6.36 -4.95 8.31
CA CYS A 42 6.67 -5.70 7.10
C CYS A 42 5.41 -6.32 6.50
N TYR A 43 5.37 -6.38 5.18
CA TYR A 43 4.20 -6.81 4.44
C TYR A 43 4.60 -7.68 3.25
N HIS A 44 3.70 -8.61 2.91
CA HIS A 44 3.58 -9.08 1.54
C HIS A 44 2.59 -8.18 0.80
N LEU A 45 2.90 -7.86 -0.46
CA LEU A 45 2.01 -7.10 -1.33
C LEU A 45 1.31 -8.07 -2.29
N VAL A 46 -0.01 -8.04 -2.31
CA VAL A 46 -0.85 -9.06 -2.94
C VAL A 46 -1.84 -8.40 -3.90
N ASN A 47 -2.02 -8.96 -5.09
CA ASN A 47 -3.04 -8.50 -6.04
C ASN A 47 -4.38 -9.23 -5.84
N HIS A 48 -5.41 -8.82 -6.59
CA HIS A 48 -6.74 -9.43 -6.57
C HIS A 48 -6.80 -10.92 -6.95
N ASN A 49 -5.75 -11.45 -7.61
CA ASN A 49 -5.65 -12.87 -7.98
C ASN A 49 -4.95 -13.70 -6.90
N HIS A 50 -4.67 -13.13 -5.72
CA HIS A 50 -3.85 -13.73 -4.67
C HIS A 50 -2.42 -14.06 -5.12
N GLU A 51 -1.88 -13.27 -6.06
CA GLU A 51 -0.48 -13.34 -6.45
C GLU A 51 0.33 -12.34 -5.64
N TYR A 52 1.54 -12.75 -5.28
CA TYR A 52 2.41 -12.03 -4.38
C TYR A 52 3.51 -11.32 -5.16
N ILE A 53 3.82 -10.08 -4.79
CA ILE A 53 5.05 -9.44 -5.26
C ILE A 53 6.24 -10.21 -4.70
N GLY A 54 7.09 -10.68 -5.60
CA GLY A 54 8.32 -11.41 -5.30
C GLY A 54 9.40 -11.13 -6.32
N HIS A 55 10.53 -11.81 -6.18
CA HIS A 55 11.64 -11.67 -7.13
C HIS A 55 11.50 -12.62 -8.30
N ASP A 56 11.94 -12.18 -9.48
CA ASP A 56 12.29 -13.09 -10.55
C ASP A 56 13.49 -13.96 -10.19
N ALA A 57 13.73 -14.99 -11.01
CA ALA A 57 14.85 -15.91 -10.79
C ALA A 57 16.21 -15.34 -11.26
N THR A 58 16.28 -14.05 -11.62
CA THR A 58 17.53 -13.43 -12.08
C THR A 58 18.35 -12.95 -10.89
N GLY A 59 19.65 -12.71 -11.11
CA GLY A 59 20.51 -12.15 -10.07
C GLY A 59 20.07 -10.77 -9.57
N PHE A 60 19.35 -10.00 -10.40
CA PHE A 60 18.88 -8.66 -10.08
C PHE A 60 17.67 -8.63 -9.16
N GLY A 61 16.86 -9.70 -9.17
CA GLY A 61 15.63 -9.80 -8.39
C GLY A 61 14.60 -8.74 -8.79
N ASN A 62 14.25 -8.67 -10.07
CA ASN A 62 13.18 -7.75 -10.50
C ASN A 62 11.85 -8.17 -9.85
N LEU A 63 11.10 -7.19 -9.38
CA LEU A 63 9.83 -7.42 -8.72
C LEU A 63 8.76 -7.79 -9.75
N LYS A 64 8.07 -8.91 -9.49
CA LYS A 64 6.93 -9.37 -10.28
C LYS A 64 5.88 -10.09 -9.43
N PHE A 65 4.66 -10.20 -9.94
CA PHE A 65 3.66 -11.07 -9.32
C PHE A 65 3.98 -12.54 -9.55
N GLY A 66 3.67 -13.36 -8.55
CA GLY A 66 3.83 -14.79 -8.61
C GLY A 66 3.31 -15.50 -7.37
N ARG A 67 3.90 -16.65 -7.06
CA ARG A 67 3.47 -17.52 -5.95
C ARG A 67 3.99 -17.00 -4.61
N ARG A 68 3.23 -17.25 -3.54
CA ARG A 68 3.61 -16.96 -2.14
C ARG A 68 5.00 -17.45 -1.75
N ALA A 69 5.44 -18.59 -2.29
CA ALA A 69 6.76 -19.17 -1.98
C ALA A 69 7.95 -18.26 -2.37
N ASN A 70 7.74 -17.32 -3.31
CA ASN A 70 8.76 -16.37 -3.76
C ASN A 70 8.47 -14.94 -3.28
N ALA A 71 7.50 -14.77 -2.37
CA ALA A 71 7.04 -13.46 -1.96
C ALA A 71 8.15 -12.68 -1.23
N ALA A 72 8.38 -11.45 -1.67
CA ALA A 72 9.29 -10.54 -0.97
C ALA A 72 8.64 -10.10 0.34
N VAL A 73 9.47 -9.89 1.36
CA VAL A 73 9.03 -9.29 2.63
C VAL A 73 9.51 -7.85 2.63
N LEU A 74 8.57 -6.93 2.47
CA LEU A 74 8.85 -5.52 2.24
C LEU A 74 8.51 -4.71 3.50
N LYS A 75 9.50 -4.00 4.03
CA LYS A 75 9.35 -3.11 5.18
C LYS A 75 8.98 -1.70 4.70
N VAL A 76 7.95 -1.11 5.31
CA VAL A 76 7.51 0.26 5.02
C VAL A 76 8.36 1.25 5.81
N CYS A 77 8.87 2.31 5.19
CA CYS A 77 9.77 3.26 5.85
C CYS A 77 9.45 4.71 5.51
N ALA A 78 9.52 5.59 6.52
CA ALA A 78 9.26 7.02 6.35
C ALA A 78 10.36 7.74 5.56
N ASN A 79 11.60 7.26 5.65
CA ASN A 79 12.72 7.76 4.86
C ASN A 79 13.78 6.66 4.68
N MET A 80 14.73 6.92 3.79
CA MET A 80 15.78 5.95 3.43
C MET A 80 16.85 5.72 4.52
N TYR A 81 16.90 6.54 5.58
CA TYR A 81 17.90 6.42 6.64
C TYR A 81 17.34 5.79 7.92
N MET A 82 16.02 5.82 8.10
CA MET A 82 15.34 5.40 9.33
C MET A 82 14.65 4.04 9.26
N CYS A 83 14.83 3.26 8.19
CA CYS A 83 14.35 1.86 8.20
C CYS A 83 14.96 1.02 9.33
N THR A 84 16.14 1.41 9.80
CA THR A 84 16.98 0.70 10.78
C THR A 84 16.78 1.16 12.23
N SER A 85 16.04 2.26 12.45
CA SER A 85 15.83 2.88 13.77
C SER A 85 14.44 2.52 14.31
N ASN A 86 14.40 1.77 15.41
CA ASN A 86 13.23 1.16 16.02
C ASN A 86 12.30 2.15 16.75
N ASN A 87 11.70 3.12 16.05
CA ASN A 87 10.39 3.63 16.48
C ASN A 87 9.37 3.67 15.34
N PRO A 88 8.85 2.50 14.94
CA PRO A 88 8.00 2.31 13.78
C PRO A 88 6.62 1.77 14.21
N SER A 89 5.67 2.67 14.47
CA SER A 89 4.27 2.30 14.73
C SER A 89 3.27 3.37 14.29
N GLU A 90 3.72 4.46 13.68
CA GLU A 90 2.83 5.47 13.14
C GLU A 90 2.21 4.96 11.84
N VAL A 91 0.89 5.15 11.73
CA VAL A 91 0.12 4.80 10.54
C VAL A 91 0.53 5.70 9.38
N VAL A 92 0.75 5.10 8.20
CA VAL A 92 1.09 5.87 7.01
C VAL A 92 -0.13 6.67 6.57
N GLN A 93 0.03 7.98 6.39
CA GLN A 93 -1.05 8.82 5.87
C GLN A 93 -1.17 8.64 4.34
N ALA A 94 -2.41 8.60 3.84
CA ALA A 94 -2.71 8.57 2.42
C ALA A 94 -2.12 9.81 1.72
N GLY A 95 -1.58 9.63 0.53
CA GLY A 95 -0.91 10.68 -0.25
C GLY A 95 0.48 11.07 0.23
N HIS A 96 0.90 10.69 1.44
CA HIS A 96 2.26 10.95 1.92
C HIS A 96 3.27 10.03 1.21
N GLU A 97 4.49 10.54 1.06
CA GLU A 97 5.61 9.83 0.46
C GLU A 97 6.31 8.92 1.48
N TRP A 98 6.68 7.73 1.03
CA TRP A 98 7.37 6.72 1.82
C TRP A 98 8.16 5.76 0.91
N TYR A 99 8.89 4.83 1.52
CA TYR A 99 9.81 3.93 0.84
C TYR A 99 9.53 2.47 1.21
N LEU A 100 9.84 1.57 0.29
CA LEU A 100 9.88 0.13 0.55
C LEU A 100 11.32 -0.33 0.66
N TYR A 101 11.58 -1.09 1.72
CA TYR A 101 12.84 -1.79 1.93
C TYR A 101 12.61 -3.29 1.80
N ASP A 102 13.26 -3.89 0.82
CA ASP A 102 13.30 -5.33 0.69
C ASP A 102 14.22 -5.92 1.76
N THR A 103 13.66 -6.74 2.63
CA THR A 103 14.44 -7.33 3.75
C THR A 103 15.40 -8.42 3.31
N GLN A 104 15.17 -9.03 2.14
CA GLN A 104 16.03 -10.07 1.57
C GLN A 104 16.99 -9.48 0.53
N GLY A 105 16.49 -8.52 -0.26
CA GLY A 105 17.21 -7.95 -1.39
C GLY A 105 17.30 -8.92 -2.57
N SER A 106 18.44 -8.92 -3.26
CA SER A 106 18.71 -9.78 -4.41
C SER A 106 20.12 -10.37 -4.35
N GLY A 107 20.43 -11.25 -5.31
CA GLY A 107 21.76 -11.86 -5.42
C GLY A 107 22.89 -10.85 -5.63
N VAL A 108 22.58 -9.61 -6.05
CA VAL A 108 23.56 -8.54 -6.28
C VAL A 108 23.53 -7.44 -5.22
N SER A 109 22.44 -7.27 -4.46
CA SER A 109 22.40 -6.29 -3.35
C SER A 109 23.11 -6.77 -2.09
N ASN A 110 23.42 -8.07 -2.00
CA ASN A 110 24.11 -8.71 -0.86
C ASN A 110 23.36 -8.52 0.48
N GLY A 111 22.05 -8.67 0.47
CA GLY A 111 21.18 -8.49 1.62
C GLY A 111 20.13 -7.42 1.37
N GLY A 112 19.42 -7.04 2.44
CA GLY A 112 18.30 -6.11 2.34
C GLY A 112 18.67 -4.77 1.71
N ALA A 113 17.77 -4.24 0.90
CA ALA A 113 17.97 -3.02 0.15
C ALA A 113 16.65 -2.30 -0.15
N PHE A 114 16.72 -0.97 -0.30
CA PHE A 114 15.57 -0.20 -0.76
C PHE A 114 15.20 -0.54 -2.19
N ILE A 115 13.91 -0.44 -2.50
CA ILE A 115 13.43 -0.60 -3.87
C ILE A 115 13.89 0.59 -4.71
N ALA A 116 14.45 0.26 -5.87
CA ALA A 116 14.96 1.20 -6.85
C ALA A 116 14.51 0.79 -8.25
N ALA A 117 14.65 1.71 -9.20
CA ALA A 117 14.41 1.45 -10.61
C ALA A 117 15.34 2.32 -11.46
N PHE A 118 15.63 1.86 -12.67
CA PHE A 118 16.05 2.77 -13.73
C PHE A 118 14.82 3.46 -14.32
N LYS A 119 15.05 4.62 -14.95
CA LYS A 119 14.02 5.39 -15.65
C LYS A 119 13.22 4.49 -16.62
N GLY A 120 11.93 4.24 -16.33
CA GLY A 120 11.05 3.48 -17.22
C GLY A 120 11.27 1.97 -17.15
N SER A 121 11.87 1.49 -16.07
CA SER A 121 12.31 0.10 -15.91
C SER A 121 11.60 -0.57 -14.74
N THR A 122 11.78 -1.89 -14.67
CA THR A 122 11.34 -2.75 -13.58
C THR A 122 11.91 -2.32 -12.23
N LEU A 123 11.10 -2.48 -11.19
CA LEU A 123 11.51 -2.29 -9.81
C LEU A 123 12.38 -3.46 -9.37
N CYS A 124 13.42 -3.20 -8.60
CA CYS A 124 14.29 -4.21 -7.99
C CYS A 124 14.92 -3.67 -6.71
N PRO A 125 15.44 -4.53 -5.82
CA PRO A 125 16.30 -4.08 -4.73
C PRO A 125 17.52 -3.33 -5.27
N ALA A 126 17.89 -2.21 -4.65
CA ALA A 126 19.02 -1.40 -5.08
C ALA A 126 20.35 -2.16 -4.93
N PHE A 127 21.22 -2.09 -5.93
CA PHE A 127 22.53 -2.77 -5.93
C PHE A 127 23.66 -2.00 -6.61
N SER A 128 23.39 -0.91 -7.34
CA SER A 128 24.43 -0.17 -8.08
C SER A 128 24.19 1.33 -8.18
N GLY A 129 25.26 2.08 -8.50
CA GLY A 129 25.19 3.50 -8.84
C GLY A 129 24.62 3.70 -10.24
N GLY A 130 23.36 4.11 -10.33
CA GLY A 130 22.64 4.32 -11.59
C GLY A 130 21.14 4.06 -11.49
N GLN A 131 20.73 3.32 -10.47
CA GLN A 131 19.33 3.19 -10.08
C GLN A 131 18.94 4.38 -9.22
N ASN A 132 17.70 4.81 -9.35
CA ASN A 132 17.10 5.79 -8.46
C ASN A 132 16.14 5.09 -7.52
N PHE A 133 16.10 5.53 -6.27
CA PHE A 133 15.18 4.98 -5.29
C PHE A 133 13.74 5.30 -5.67
N VAL A 134 12.85 4.37 -5.36
CA VAL A 134 11.43 4.55 -5.66
C VAL A 134 10.73 5.10 -4.42
N VAL A 135 10.06 6.23 -4.62
CA VAL A 135 9.17 6.88 -3.66
C VAL A 135 7.75 6.41 -3.94
N PHE A 136 7.07 5.95 -2.90
CA PHE A 136 5.72 5.42 -2.98
C PHE A 136 4.73 6.38 -2.33
N ARG A 137 3.50 6.39 -2.85
CA ARG A 137 2.34 7.04 -2.25
C ARG A 137 1.15 6.11 -2.39
N GLY A 138 0.26 6.10 -1.39
CA GLY A 138 -0.93 5.26 -1.40
C GLY A 138 -2.21 6.07 -1.26
N ALA A 139 -3.31 5.56 -1.80
CA ALA A 139 -4.66 6.03 -1.49
C ALA A 139 -5.51 4.83 -1.06
N ASN A 140 -6.38 5.01 -0.07
CA ASN A 140 -7.38 4.02 0.29
C ASN A 140 -8.36 3.88 -0.86
N GLU A 141 -8.58 2.65 -1.32
CA GLU A 141 -9.56 2.37 -2.36
C GLU A 141 -10.31 1.10 -2.02
N ARG A 142 -11.63 1.19 -1.90
CA ARG A 142 -12.46 0.01 -1.69
C ARG A 142 -12.47 -0.84 -2.95
N ALA A 143 -12.13 -2.11 -2.80
CA ALA A 143 -12.20 -3.10 -3.86
C ALA A 143 -13.26 -4.14 -3.54
N SER A 144 -13.82 -4.79 -4.56
CA SER A 144 -14.79 -5.88 -4.35
C SER A 144 -14.22 -7.08 -3.58
N TYR A 145 -12.89 -7.19 -3.52
CA TYR A 145 -12.17 -8.29 -2.87
C TYR A 145 -11.50 -7.88 -1.55
N SER A 146 -11.47 -6.59 -1.21
CA SER A 146 -10.78 -6.07 -0.03
C SER A 146 -11.28 -4.68 0.36
N ASP A 147 -11.61 -4.53 1.65
CA ASP A 147 -11.97 -3.25 2.25
C ASP A 147 -10.74 -2.40 2.62
N SER A 148 -9.54 -2.97 2.51
CA SER A 148 -8.26 -2.37 2.91
C SER A 148 -7.27 -2.25 1.75
N ALA A 149 -7.73 -2.37 0.51
CA ALA A 149 -6.86 -2.25 -0.65
C ALA A 149 -6.31 -0.83 -0.77
N ILE A 150 -5.05 -0.74 -1.18
CA ILE A 150 -4.32 0.51 -1.38
C ILE A 150 -4.03 0.63 -2.86
N ARG A 151 -4.47 1.72 -3.50
CA ARG A 151 -3.95 2.09 -4.82
C ARG A 151 -2.56 2.69 -4.63
N LEU A 152 -1.55 1.94 -5.04
CA LEU A 152 -0.15 2.26 -4.89
C LEU A 152 0.37 2.98 -6.14
N TYR A 153 0.91 4.18 -5.92
CA TYR A 153 1.62 4.98 -6.90
C TYR A 153 3.10 4.99 -6.57
N ALA A 154 3.94 5.19 -7.59
CA ALA A 154 5.38 5.23 -7.39
C ALA A 154 6.04 6.21 -8.35
N HIS A 155 7.08 6.89 -7.87
CA HIS A 155 7.97 7.65 -8.71
C HIS A 155 9.43 7.53 -8.33
N ASP A 156 10.28 7.90 -9.28
CA ASP A 156 11.72 8.01 -9.10
C ASP A 156 12.03 9.16 -8.12
N SER A 157 12.96 8.97 -7.18
CA SER A 157 13.35 9.98 -6.18
C SER A 157 14.01 11.22 -6.79
N THR A 158 14.55 11.12 -8.00
CA THR A 158 15.22 12.22 -8.71
C THR A 158 14.29 12.99 -9.64
N MET A 159 13.08 12.47 -9.90
CA MET A 159 12.12 13.12 -10.80
C MET A 159 10.76 13.32 -10.13
N PRO A 160 10.14 14.51 -10.30
CA PRO A 160 8.83 14.82 -9.73
C PRO A 160 7.74 13.83 -10.22
N PRO A 161 6.55 13.78 -9.58
CA PRO A 161 5.50 12.77 -9.76
C PRO A 161 4.86 12.80 -11.15
N THR A 162 5.66 12.43 -12.14
CA THR A 162 5.33 12.30 -13.56
C THR A 162 5.38 10.84 -13.97
N THR A 163 5.67 9.94 -13.02
CA THR A 163 5.67 8.50 -13.24
C THR A 163 4.57 7.84 -12.42
N GLY A 164 3.95 6.82 -13.02
CA GLY A 164 3.00 5.93 -12.35
C GLY A 164 3.61 4.55 -12.13
N LEU A 165 2.88 3.70 -11.41
CA LEU A 165 3.25 2.31 -11.17
C LEU A 165 2.40 1.40 -12.07
N HIS A 166 3.06 0.48 -12.76
CA HIS A 166 2.43 -0.38 -13.77
C HIS A 166 2.86 -1.83 -13.63
N ILE A 167 2.09 -2.70 -14.26
CA ILE A 167 2.40 -4.13 -14.43
C ILE A 167 2.63 -4.39 -15.92
N PHE A 168 3.77 -4.98 -16.27
CA PHE A 168 4.05 -5.37 -17.65
C PHE A 168 3.08 -6.47 -18.10
N PRO A 169 2.31 -6.26 -19.18
CA PRO A 169 1.36 -7.26 -19.66
C PRO A 169 2.07 -8.57 -20.04
N GLY A 170 1.60 -9.68 -19.48
CA GLY A 170 2.08 -11.04 -19.79
C GLY A 170 3.43 -11.43 -19.18
N LEU A 171 4.12 -10.52 -18.49
CA LEU A 171 5.36 -10.81 -17.75
C LEU A 171 5.23 -10.55 -16.25
N ASP A 172 4.20 -9.81 -15.84
CA ASP A 172 3.82 -9.51 -14.46
C ASP A 172 4.87 -8.72 -13.66
N PHE A 173 5.88 -8.16 -14.35
CA PHE A 173 6.88 -7.30 -13.74
C PHE A 173 6.28 -5.95 -13.37
N ILE A 174 6.71 -5.43 -12.23
CA ILE A 174 6.29 -4.13 -11.75
C ILE A 174 7.32 -3.11 -12.20
N TYR A 175 6.87 -2.01 -12.78
CA TYR A 175 7.74 -0.99 -13.33
C TYR A 175 7.18 0.42 -13.16
N THR A 176 8.05 1.41 -13.22
CA THR A 176 7.63 2.82 -13.29
C THR A 176 7.45 3.24 -14.75
N GLN A 177 6.38 3.98 -15.05
CA GLN A 177 6.10 4.46 -16.42
C GLN A 177 6.04 5.99 -16.45
N PHE A 178 6.76 6.61 -17.39
CA PHE A 178 6.76 8.06 -17.59
C PHE A 178 5.44 8.58 -18.14
N ASN A 179 5.12 9.82 -17.74
CA ASN A 179 3.92 10.56 -18.09
C ASN A 179 2.63 9.78 -17.77
N SER A 180 2.68 9.01 -16.69
CA SER A 180 1.55 8.26 -16.16
C SER A 180 1.28 8.71 -14.74
N GLN A 181 0.00 8.71 -14.36
CA GLN A 181 -0.44 8.84 -12.97
C GLN A 181 -1.20 7.60 -12.50
N GLU A 182 -1.16 6.52 -13.27
CA GLU A 182 -1.77 5.26 -12.87
C GLU A 182 -1.01 4.61 -11.71
N GLY A 183 -1.76 3.86 -10.91
CA GLY A 183 -1.24 3.10 -9.79
C GLY A 183 -1.85 1.70 -9.78
N VAL A 184 -1.20 0.79 -9.08
CA VAL A 184 -1.61 -0.61 -8.96
C VAL A 184 -2.37 -0.81 -7.66
N LEU A 185 -3.50 -1.50 -7.70
CA LEU A 185 -4.31 -1.79 -6.51
C LEU A 185 -3.79 -3.06 -5.81
N LEU A 186 -3.45 -2.95 -4.53
CA LEU A 186 -2.79 -4.02 -3.77
C LEU A 186 -3.30 -4.11 -2.34
N ASP A 187 -3.33 -5.34 -1.82
CA ASP A 187 -3.44 -5.61 -0.39
C ASP A 187 -2.05 -5.71 0.24
N PHE A 188 -1.96 -5.25 1.48
CA PHE A 188 -0.75 -5.32 2.30
C PHE A 188 -0.99 -6.32 3.43
N GLU A 189 -0.56 -7.58 3.23
CA GLU A 189 -0.66 -8.65 4.23
C GLU A 189 0.49 -8.50 5.24
N GLU A 190 0.20 -8.05 6.47
CA GLU A 190 1.21 -7.86 7.51
C GLU A 190 1.89 -9.20 7.87
N VAL A 191 3.22 -9.16 7.96
CA VAL A 191 4.07 -10.29 8.36
C VAL A 191 5.14 -9.84 9.35
N ASN A 192 5.73 -10.82 10.05
CA ASN A 192 6.89 -10.54 10.90
C ASN A 192 8.08 -10.11 10.03
N CYS A 193 8.73 -9.01 10.43
CA CYS A 193 9.99 -8.63 9.82
C CYS A 193 11.08 -9.68 10.11
N PRO A 194 11.88 -10.10 9.11
CA PRO A 194 13.06 -10.90 9.36
C PRO A 194 14.03 -10.15 10.28
N PRO A 195 14.83 -10.86 11.10
CA PRO A 195 15.88 -10.22 11.87
C PRO A 195 16.87 -9.52 10.93
N SER A 196 17.19 -8.25 11.21
CA SER A 196 18.23 -7.51 10.50
C SER A 196 19.60 -8.11 10.86
N PHE A 197 20.32 -8.60 9.86
CA PHE A 197 21.68 -9.12 9.98
C PHE A 197 22.73 -8.00 9.98
#